data_AF-A0A1J4V5G4-F1
#
_entry.id   AF-A0A1J4V5G4-F1
#
_cell.length_a   1.000
_cell.length_b   1.000
_cell.length_c   1.000
_cell.angle_alpha   90.00
_cell.angle_beta   90.00
_cell.angle_gamma   90.00
#
_symmetry.space_group_name_H-M   'P 1'
#
loop_
_entity.id
_entity.type
_entity.pdbx_description
1 polymer ?
#
loop_
_entity_poly.entity_id
_entity_poly.type
_entity_poly.pdbx_seq_one_letter_code
_entity_poly.pdbx_strand_id
1 'polypeptide(L)'
;MIKNIIFGIIIIILGTVIFSLNKKVSETVTTPTPINTTYQSVEEKQCKNSNGEWITDGMLQKFRCIYTYSDAGKTCTSSNQCSSSYCVGEIKNKTIIGTCKKNDSPFGCRQTIEDARLGGGEICVD
;
A
#
# COMPACT_ATOMS: atom_id res chain seq x y z
N MET A 1 32.62 -0.63 44.39
CA MET A 1 32.87 -0.34 42.96
C MET A 1 33.01 -1.57 42.05
N ILE A 2 33.08 -2.80 42.57
CA ILE A 2 33.23 -4.04 41.76
C ILE A 2 31.91 -4.59 41.18
N LYS A 3 30.75 -4.23 41.76
CA LYS A 3 29.43 -4.79 41.40
C LYS A 3 28.89 -4.30 40.03
N ASN A 4 29.30 -3.12 39.58
CA ASN A 4 28.80 -2.51 38.34
C ASN A 4 29.61 -2.93 37.10
N ILE A 5 30.80 -3.51 37.28
CA ILE A 5 31.64 -4.03 36.18
C ILE A 5 31.16 -5.44 35.76
N ILE A 6 30.70 -6.26 36.71
CA ILE A 6 30.20 -7.62 36.44
C ILE A 6 28.87 -7.60 35.67
N PHE A 7 28.01 -6.61 35.93
CA PHE A 7 26.71 -6.48 35.24
C PHE A 7 26.86 -6.04 33.77
N GLY A 8 27.90 -5.27 33.44
CA GLY A 8 28.19 -4.83 32.07
C GLY A 8 28.72 -5.97 31.18
N ILE A 9 29.48 -6.91 31.75
CA ILE A 9 30.04 -8.06 31.01
C ILE A 9 28.94 -9.10 30.71
N ILE A 10 27.96 -9.27 31.60
CA ILE A 10 26.81 -10.17 31.39
C ILE A 10 25.91 -9.74 30.22
N ILE A 11 25.72 -8.43 30.01
CA ILE A 11 24.93 -7.91 28.88
C ILE A 11 25.64 -8.11 27.53
N ILE A 12 26.98 -8.07 27.51
CA ILE A 12 27.76 -8.28 26.27
C ILE A 12 27.72 -9.75 25.84
N ILE A 13 27.74 -10.70 26.79
CA ILE A 13 27.73 -12.14 26.49
C ILE A 13 26.32 -12.63 26.09
N LEU A 14 25.24 -12.01 26.60
CA LEU A 14 23.88 -12.34 26.18
C LEU A 14 23.50 -11.72 24.82
N GLY A 15 24.15 -10.62 24.41
CA GLY A 15 23.89 -9.93 23.16
C GLY A 15 24.43 -10.62 21.89
N THR A 16 25.37 -11.57 22.02
CA THR A 16 26.02 -12.22 20.87
C THR A 16 25.36 -13.51 20.39
N VAL A 17 24.22 -13.92 20.95
CA VAL A 17 23.57 -15.22 20.62
C VAL A 17 22.38 -15.09 19.66
N ILE A 18 21.95 -13.88 19.26
CA ILE A 18 20.83 -13.68 18.30
C ILE A 18 21.33 -13.10 16.96
N PHE A 19 22.49 -13.55 16.48
CA PHE A 19 23.01 -13.17 15.15
C PHE A 19 23.46 -14.38 14.34
N SER A 20 22.70 -15.48 14.39
CA SER A 20 23.00 -16.69 13.61
C SER A 20 21.76 -17.43 13.16
N LEU A 21 20.97 -16.80 12.29
CA LEU A 21 20.31 -17.47 11.16
C LEU A 21 20.21 -16.49 9.98
N ASN A 22 21.37 -16.06 9.45
CA ASN A 22 21.44 -15.64 8.05
C ASN A 22 21.22 -16.90 7.20
N LYS A 23 19.95 -17.28 7.02
CA LYS A 23 19.57 -18.28 6.02
C LYS A 23 19.88 -17.63 4.68
N LYS A 24 21.06 -17.90 4.12
CA LYS A 24 21.36 -17.58 2.71
C LYS A 24 20.22 -18.18 1.90
N VAL A 25 19.37 -17.31 1.36
CA VAL A 25 18.50 -17.70 0.25
C VAL A 25 19.48 -18.10 -0.84
N SER A 26 19.55 -19.41 -1.08
CA SER A 26 20.23 -19.95 -2.24
C SER A 26 19.45 -19.41 -3.43
N GLU A 27 19.99 -18.40 -4.10
CA GLU A 27 19.56 -18.02 -5.44
C GLU A 27 19.87 -19.21 -6.34
N THR A 28 18.90 -20.12 -6.47
CA THR A 28 18.80 -21.00 -7.61
C THR A 28 18.69 -20.11 -8.83
N VAL A 29 19.83 -19.97 -9.53
CA VAL A 29 19.90 -19.40 -10.87
C VAL A 29 18.98 -20.23 -11.74
N THR A 30 17.74 -19.76 -11.88
CA THR A 30 16.77 -20.35 -12.79
C THR A 30 17.08 -19.79 -14.16
N THR A 31 17.67 -20.63 -15.00
CA THR A 31 17.68 -20.50 -16.47
C THR A 31 16.34 -19.94 -16.97
N PRO A 32 16.31 -19.00 -17.93
CA PRO A 32 15.08 -18.33 -18.35
C PRO A 32 14.13 -19.30 -19.06
N THR A 33 13.29 -19.96 -18.26
CA THR A 33 12.04 -20.62 -18.66
C THR A 33 10.98 -19.51 -18.77
N PRO A 34 9.97 -19.58 -19.66
CA PRO A 34 8.98 -18.50 -19.82
C PRO A 34 8.12 -18.36 -18.54
N ILE A 35 8.61 -17.52 -17.62
CA ILE A 35 8.12 -17.33 -16.25
C ILE A 35 6.87 -16.44 -16.14
N ASN A 36 6.37 -15.83 -17.22
CA ASN A 36 5.31 -14.83 -17.06
C ASN A 36 3.92 -15.41 -16.71
N THR A 37 3.56 -16.59 -17.22
CA THR A 37 2.17 -17.05 -17.12
C THR A 37 1.84 -17.67 -15.76
N THR A 38 2.78 -18.41 -15.15
CA THR A 38 2.52 -19.13 -13.88
C THR A 38 2.51 -18.19 -12.68
N TYR A 39 3.44 -17.22 -12.59
CA TYR A 39 3.48 -16.26 -11.49
C TYR A 39 2.23 -15.38 -11.46
N GLN A 40 1.82 -14.85 -12.62
CA GLN A 40 0.60 -14.07 -12.76
C GLN A 40 -0.64 -14.84 -12.27
N SER A 41 -0.73 -16.14 -12.59
CA SER A 41 -1.85 -16.99 -12.16
C SER A 41 -1.91 -17.23 -10.64
N VAL A 42 -0.77 -17.17 -9.95
CA VAL A 42 -0.71 -17.32 -8.49
C VAL A 42 -1.15 -16.02 -7.82
N GLU A 43 -0.66 -14.88 -8.29
CA GLU A 43 -1.03 -13.55 -7.81
C GLU A 43 -2.53 -13.26 -8.02
N GLU A 44 -3.06 -13.62 -9.18
CA GLU A 44 -4.49 -13.52 -9.47
C GLU A 44 -5.35 -14.30 -8.46
N LYS A 45 -4.97 -15.55 -8.16
CA LYS A 45 -5.70 -16.39 -7.20
C LYS A 45 -5.62 -15.81 -5.80
N GLN A 46 -4.44 -15.35 -5.37
CA GLN A 46 -4.26 -14.71 -4.07
C GLN A 46 -5.11 -13.44 -3.96
N CYS A 47 -5.10 -12.60 -4.99
CA CYS A 47 -5.91 -11.39 -5.07
C CYS A 47 -7.40 -11.69 -4.84
N LYS A 48 -7.96 -12.62 -5.62
CA LYS A 48 -9.38 -13.00 -5.54
C LYS A 48 -9.73 -13.64 -4.20
N ASN A 49 -8.85 -14.47 -3.63
CA ASN A 49 -9.05 -15.07 -2.30
C ASN A 49 -9.07 -14.03 -1.18
N SER A 50 -8.44 -12.89 -1.38
CA SER A 50 -8.47 -11.74 -0.45
C SER A 50 -9.57 -10.73 -0.78
N ASN A 51 -10.55 -11.08 -1.62
CA ASN A 51 -11.63 -10.19 -2.11
C ASN A 51 -11.15 -8.96 -2.89
N GLY A 52 -9.97 -9.05 -3.52
CA GLY A 52 -9.50 -8.05 -4.47
C GLY A 52 -10.00 -8.31 -5.89
N GLU A 53 -9.97 -7.27 -6.71
CA GLU A 53 -10.25 -7.32 -8.14
C GLU A 53 -8.93 -7.41 -8.92
N TRP A 54 -8.78 -8.46 -9.73
CA TRP A 54 -7.63 -8.63 -10.61
C TRP A 54 -7.89 -7.97 -11.95
N ILE A 55 -7.33 -6.78 -12.17
CA ILE A 55 -7.60 -5.94 -13.36
C ILE A 55 -6.32 -5.44 -14.02
N THR A 56 -6.41 -5.03 -15.27
CA THR A 56 -5.37 -4.21 -15.91
C THR A 56 -5.60 -2.75 -15.57
N ASP A 57 -4.54 -2.04 -15.17
CA ASP A 57 -4.66 -0.65 -14.71
C ASP A 57 -3.46 0.20 -15.12
N GLY A 58 -3.69 1.51 -15.19
CA GLY A 58 -2.76 2.52 -15.70
C GLY A 58 -2.46 2.39 -17.20
N MET A 59 -1.64 3.30 -17.73
CA MET A 59 -1.35 3.36 -19.17
C MET A 59 -0.64 2.11 -19.72
N LEU A 60 0.19 1.46 -18.90
CA LEU A 60 0.91 0.24 -19.29
C LEU A 60 0.04 -1.03 -19.25
N GLN A 61 -1.22 -0.93 -18.81
CA GLN A 61 -2.16 -2.05 -18.74
C GLN A 61 -1.59 -3.28 -18.02
N LYS A 62 -0.82 -3.05 -16.96
CA LYS A 62 -0.27 -4.15 -16.15
C LYS A 62 -1.36 -4.69 -15.23
N PHE A 63 -1.39 -6.00 -15.05
CA PHE A 63 -2.27 -6.64 -14.09
C PHE A 63 -1.90 -6.23 -12.66
N ARG A 64 -2.92 -5.93 -11.86
CA ARG A 64 -2.82 -5.54 -10.45
C ARG A 64 -3.99 -6.12 -9.67
N CYS A 65 -3.76 -6.32 -8.38
CA CYS A 65 -4.84 -6.53 -7.44
C CYS A 65 -5.28 -5.19 -6.88
N ILE A 66 -6.56 -4.86 -7.03
CA ILE A 66 -7.17 -3.62 -6.56
C ILE A 66 -8.20 -3.95 -5.49
N TYR A 67 -8.16 -3.22 -4.37
CA TYR A 67 -9.10 -3.38 -3.27
C TYR A 67 -10.00 -2.15 -3.17
N THR A 68 -11.31 -2.39 -3.14
CA THR A 68 -12.31 -1.35 -2.87
C THR A 68 -12.33 -1.05 -1.37
N TYR A 69 -12.29 0.23 -1.00
CA TYR A 69 -12.39 0.63 0.40
C TYR A 69 -13.82 0.44 0.92
N SER A 70 -13.96 0.07 2.19
CA SER A 70 -15.28 -0.14 2.82
C SER A 70 -16.11 1.14 2.98
N ASP A 71 -15.47 2.30 2.84
CA ASP A 71 -16.09 3.62 2.86
C ASP A 71 -16.11 4.31 1.50
N ALA A 72 -15.83 3.58 0.42
CA ALA A 72 -15.90 4.10 -0.95
C ALA A 72 -17.20 4.90 -1.19
N GLY A 73 -17.05 6.15 -1.65
CA GLY A 73 -18.18 7.01 -1.99
C GLY A 73 -18.91 7.65 -0.80
N LYS A 74 -18.56 7.35 0.46
CA LYS A 74 -19.12 8.06 1.62
C LYS A 74 -18.76 9.54 1.55
N THR A 75 -19.73 10.40 1.86
CA THR A 75 -19.49 11.85 1.92
C THR A 75 -18.44 12.19 2.98
N CYS A 76 -17.54 13.11 2.64
CA CYS A 76 -16.49 13.57 3.53
C CYS A 76 -16.21 15.06 3.35
N THR A 77 -15.60 15.67 4.36
CA THR A 77 -15.13 17.07 4.36
C THR A 77 -13.65 17.22 4.70
N SER A 78 -12.96 16.13 5.04
CA SER A 78 -11.51 16.07 5.22
C SER A 78 -11.03 14.63 5.02
N SER A 79 -9.78 14.46 4.61
CA SER A 79 -9.21 13.15 4.31
C SER A 79 -9.13 12.21 5.52
N ASN A 80 -9.08 12.73 6.74
CA ASN A 80 -9.03 11.93 7.96
C ASN A 80 -10.34 11.16 8.24
N GLN A 81 -11.42 11.46 7.52
CA GLN A 81 -12.70 10.75 7.60
C GLN A 81 -12.74 9.50 6.72
N CYS A 82 -11.72 9.29 5.87
CA CYS A 82 -11.65 8.20 4.92
C CYS A 82 -10.51 7.23 5.25
N SER A 83 -10.77 5.93 5.12
CA SER A 83 -9.83 4.84 5.33
C SER A 83 -8.67 4.88 4.34
N SER A 84 -8.91 5.46 3.16
CA SER A 84 -7.89 5.72 2.15
C SER A 84 -6.96 6.89 2.50
N SER A 85 -7.30 7.70 3.51
CA SER A 85 -6.71 9.02 3.76
C SER A 85 -6.87 9.99 2.59
N TYR A 86 -7.90 9.81 1.77
CA TYR A 86 -8.25 10.70 0.67
C TYR A 86 -9.76 10.97 0.63
N CYS A 87 -10.13 12.19 0.98
CA CYS A 87 -11.43 12.77 0.63
C CYS A 87 -11.31 13.42 -0.75
N VAL A 88 -11.89 12.82 -1.78
CA VAL A 88 -11.75 13.30 -3.17
C VAL A 88 -12.90 14.25 -3.48
N GLY A 89 -12.53 15.44 -3.94
CA GLY A 89 -13.45 16.51 -4.31
C GLY A 89 -13.84 16.49 -5.77
N GLU A 90 -15.13 16.75 -6.02
CA GLU A 90 -15.68 17.00 -7.35
C GLU A 90 -16.52 18.28 -7.30
N ILE A 91 -16.42 19.13 -8.33
CA ILE A 91 -17.27 20.32 -8.46
C ILE A 91 -18.52 19.93 -9.24
N LYS A 92 -19.67 19.88 -8.56
CA LYS A 92 -20.98 19.69 -9.20
C LYS A 92 -21.83 20.94 -9.03
N ASN A 93 -22.28 21.54 -10.13
CA ASN A 93 -23.14 22.72 -10.12
C ASN A 93 -22.61 23.87 -9.23
N LYS A 94 -21.30 24.13 -9.28
CA LYS A 94 -20.57 25.12 -8.45
C LYS A 94 -20.50 24.79 -6.95
N THR A 95 -20.91 23.60 -6.54
CA THR A 95 -20.78 23.10 -5.17
C THR A 95 -19.66 22.08 -5.12
N ILE A 96 -18.81 22.19 -4.10
CA ILE A 96 -17.78 21.19 -3.79
C ILE A 96 -18.45 20.03 -3.06
N ILE A 97 -18.31 18.82 -3.60
CA ILE A 97 -18.78 17.59 -2.97
C ILE A 97 -17.57 16.70 -2.74
N GLY A 98 -17.37 16.27 -1.49
CA GLY A 98 -16.33 15.34 -1.12
C GLY A 98 -16.85 13.94 -0.93
N THR A 99 -16.14 12.96 -1.49
CA THR A 99 -16.41 11.54 -1.25
C THR A 99 -15.11 10.76 -1.02
N CYS A 100 -15.15 9.75 -0.15
CA CYS A 100 -13.99 8.90 0.08
C CYS A 100 -13.62 8.13 -1.19
N LYS A 101 -12.30 8.10 -1.49
CA LYS A 101 -11.73 7.41 -2.66
C LYS A 101 -12.28 5.98 -2.79
N LYS A 102 -12.57 5.56 -4.03
CA LYS A 102 -13.21 4.26 -4.31
C LYS A 102 -12.33 3.06 -3.94
N ASN A 103 -11.10 3.03 -4.42
CA ASN A 103 -10.21 1.88 -4.29
C ASN A 103 -8.74 2.33 -4.18
N ASP A 104 -7.83 1.40 -3.95
CA ASP A 104 -6.41 1.66 -3.77
C ASP A 104 -5.62 1.90 -5.06
N SER A 105 -6.27 1.90 -6.24
CA SER A 105 -5.62 2.24 -7.50
C SER A 105 -4.91 3.60 -7.42
N PRO A 106 -3.62 3.70 -7.78
CA PRO A 106 -2.89 4.95 -7.73
C PRO A 106 -3.25 5.89 -8.89
N PHE A 107 -3.94 5.38 -9.92
CA PHE A 107 -4.18 6.06 -11.18
C PHE A 107 -5.43 6.95 -11.16
N GLY A 108 -5.52 7.80 -12.18
CA GLY A 108 -6.57 8.80 -12.36
C GLY A 108 -6.23 10.14 -11.73
N CYS A 109 -7.08 11.12 -12.02
CA CYS A 109 -7.02 12.46 -11.46
C CYS A 109 -7.80 12.53 -10.15
N ARG A 110 -7.22 13.22 -9.17
CA ARG A 110 -7.85 13.47 -7.88
C ARG A 110 -7.43 14.83 -7.34
N GLN A 111 -8.40 15.55 -6.81
CA GLN A 111 -8.17 16.70 -5.95
C GLN A 111 -8.69 16.37 -4.56
N THR A 112 -7.90 16.63 -3.52
CA THR A 112 -8.33 16.34 -2.15
C THR A 112 -9.15 17.48 -1.57
N ILE A 113 -9.99 17.16 -0.58
CA ILE A 113 -10.68 18.13 0.24
C ILE A 113 -10.11 18.08 1.66
N GLU A 114 -9.82 19.26 2.19
CA GLU A 114 -9.49 19.47 3.60
C GLU A 114 -10.32 20.64 4.15
N ASP A 115 -10.87 20.46 5.35
CA ASP A 115 -11.73 21.45 6.01
C ASP A 115 -12.84 22.02 5.10
N ALA A 116 -13.50 21.14 4.35
CA ALA A 116 -14.55 21.46 3.36
C ALA A 116 -14.12 22.40 2.22
N ARG A 117 -12.81 22.50 1.96
CA ARG A 117 -12.23 23.24 0.84
C ARG A 117 -11.47 22.29 -0.06
N LEU A 118 -11.46 22.58 -1.36
CA LEU A 118 -10.50 21.92 -2.25
C LEU A 118 -9.09 22.28 -1.76
N GLY A 119 -8.25 21.25 -1.63
CA GLY A 119 -6.84 21.38 -1.31
C GLY A 119 -6.06 22.02 -2.45
N GLY A 120 -4.79 21.64 -2.61
CA GLY A 120 -3.94 22.13 -3.70
C GLY A 120 -4.47 21.81 -5.11
N GLY A 121 -3.58 21.86 -6.11
CA GLY A 121 -3.93 21.46 -7.48
C GLY A 121 -4.41 20.01 -7.58
N GLU A 122 -5.13 19.71 -8.66
CA GLU A 122 -5.45 18.33 -9.02
C GLU A 122 -4.17 17.57 -9.37
N ILE A 123 -4.04 16.35 -8.87
CA ILE A 123 -2.94 15.44 -9.20
C ILE A 123 -3.49 14.34 -10.09
N CYS A 124 -2.90 14.18 -11.27
CA CYS A 124 -3.20 13.10 -12.21
C CYS A 124 -2.02 12.12 -12.27
N VAL A 125 -2.33 10.84 -12.14
CA VAL A 125 -1.36 9.74 -12.23
C VAL A 125 -1.82 8.76 -13.30
N ASP A 126 -0.90 8.40 -14.18
CA ASP A 126 -1.09 7.57 -15.38
C ASP A 126 -0.58 6.13 -15.23
#